data_AF-A0A842ZX20-F1
#
_entry.id   AF-A0A842ZX20-F1
#
_cell.length_a   1.000
_cell.length_b   1.000
_cell.length_c   1.000
_cell.angle_alpha   90.00
_cell.angle_beta   90.00
_cell.angle_gamma   90.00
#
_symmetry.space_group_name_H-M   'P 1'
#
loop_
_entity.id
_entity.type
_entity.pdbx_description
1 polymer ?
#
loop_
_entity_poly.entity_id
_entity_poly.type
_entity_poly.pdbx_seq_one_letter_code
_entity_poly.pdbx_strand_id
1 'polypeptide(L)'
;MGKFRLKSEIIDAARWFKNGDHPLDQPRNVGDEGAFVGYSKGKDSFLAKKCDKCGAVMRVHGEINRLGEIGYSGIWYVCPGSWVLTPPDDTIEIMSHVEFSEMYEEVDDRGAPLITEQEMRKFTAAVEAPKNPYTDGPPPEQQCPTCRFDIEELDVCMKDRRRIQRNEAGKLFKAVNCPFWEFGKELPMVEVLPEPKEPKRSVGDKRPRGRPKGSKKFVSPPEVNQG
;
A
#
# COMPACT_ATOMS: atom_id res chain seq x y z
N MET A 1 -6.20 -3.40 -14.21
CA MET A 1 -6.27 -1.94 -13.99
C MET A 1 -5.59 -1.63 -12.67
N GLY A 2 -5.06 -0.42 -12.53
CA GLY A 2 -4.66 0.07 -11.21
C GLY A 2 -5.92 0.48 -10.45
N LYS A 3 -5.92 0.26 -9.13
CA LYS A 3 -6.96 0.75 -8.24
C LYS A 3 -6.50 2.06 -7.63
N PHE A 4 -7.39 3.03 -7.63
CA PHE A 4 -7.10 4.36 -7.13
C PHE A 4 -8.18 4.79 -6.15
N ARG A 5 -7.79 5.58 -5.15
CA ARG A 5 -8.73 6.11 -4.16
C ARG A 5 -8.84 7.61 -4.28
N LEU A 6 -10.08 8.10 -4.35
CA LEU A 6 -10.42 9.50 -4.13
C LEU A 6 -11.18 9.59 -2.81
N LYS A 7 -10.53 10.16 -1.78
CA LYS A 7 -11.06 10.20 -0.41
C LYS A 7 -11.37 8.79 0.15
N SER A 8 -12.61 8.32 -0.01
CA SER A 8 -13.10 7.02 0.50
C SER A 8 -13.53 6.06 -0.60
N GLU A 9 -13.61 6.51 -1.85
CA GLU A 9 -14.09 5.68 -2.96
C GLU A 9 -12.92 5.10 -3.73
N ILE A 10 -12.95 3.78 -3.96
CA ILE A 10 -11.99 3.07 -4.79
C ILE A 10 -12.59 2.99 -6.19
N ILE A 11 -11.83 3.44 -7.18
CA ILE A 11 -12.18 3.37 -8.59
C ILE A 11 -11.12 2.59 -9.36
N ASP A 12 -11.53 2.02 -10.48
CA ASP A 12 -10.60 1.50 -11.47
C ASP A 12 -10.21 2.63 -12.43
N ALA A 13 -8.92 2.77 -12.67
CA ALA A 13 -8.42 3.70 -13.67
C ALA A 13 -7.35 3.05 -14.56
N ALA A 14 -7.37 3.42 -15.82
CA ALA A 14 -6.37 3.02 -16.81
C ALA A 14 -5.78 4.26 -17.47
N ARG A 15 -4.45 4.32 -17.52
CA ARG A 15 -3.76 5.36 -18.27
C ARG A 15 -3.81 5.03 -19.74
N TRP A 16 -4.28 5.97 -20.55
CA TRP A 16 -4.29 5.84 -21.99
C TRP A 16 -2.91 6.05 -22.57
N PHE A 17 -2.42 5.05 -23.30
CA PHE A 17 -1.17 5.12 -24.04
C PHE A 17 -1.43 4.98 -25.53
N LYS A 18 -0.43 5.36 -26.33
CA LYS A 18 -0.51 5.34 -27.80
C LYS A 18 -0.87 3.97 -28.38
N ASN A 19 -0.58 2.87 -27.67
CA ASN A 19 -0.82 1.51 -28.18
C ASN A 19 -2.29 1.08 -28.12
N GLY A 20 -3.11 1.85 -27.42
CA GLY A 20 -4.54 1.68 -27.42
C GLY A 20 -5.09 0.46 -26.68
N ASP A 21 -4.26 -0.19 -25.86
CA ASP A 21 -4.71 -1.30 -25.04
C ASP A 21 -5.32 -0.75 -23.75
N HIS A 22 -6.65 -0.63 -23.71
CA HIS A 22 -7.35 -0.53 -22.44
C HIS A 22 -7.39 -1.92 -21.80
N PRO A 23 -7.24 -2.07 -20.47
CA PRO A 23 -7.27 -3.39 -19.83
C PRO A 23 -8.63 -4.11 -19.94
N LEU A 24 -9.69 -3.40 -20.32
CA LEU A 24 -11.01 -3.98 -20.64
C LEU A 24 -11.17 -4.34 -22.12
N ASP A 25 -10.22 -3.96 -22.98
CA ASP A 25 -10.26 -4.39 -24.37
C ASP A 25 -10.00 -5.90 -24.43
N GLN A 26 -10.83 -6.60 -25.19
CA GLN A 26 -10.63 -8.02 -25.43
C GLN A 26 -9.41 -8.24 -26.33
N PRO A 27 -8.69 -9.36 -26.19
CA PRO A 27 -7.53 -9.66 -27.04
C PRO A 27 -7.91 -9.64 -28.53
N ARG A 28 -6.99 -9.11 -29.36
CA ARG A 28 -7.06 -8.89 -30.83
C ARG A 28 -7.86 -9.92 -31.63
N ASN A 29 -7.83 -11.18 -31.21
CA ASN A 29 -8.39 -12.32 -31.94
C ASN A 29 -9.93 -12.39 -31.92
N VAL A 30 -10.61 -11.57 -31.12
CA VAL A 30 -12.08 -11.51 -31.07
C VAL A 30 -12.66 -10.41 -31.96
N GLY A 31 -11.81 -9.56 -32.58
CA GLY A 31 -12.27 -8.46 -33.45
C GLY A 31 -12.69 -7.19 -32.69
N ASP A 32 -12.57 -7.19 -31.37
CA ASP A 32 -13.04 -6.14 -30.46
C ASP A 32 -11.89 -5.28 -29.89
N GLU A 33 -10.75 -5.21 -30.59
CA GLU A 33 -9.65 -4.32 -30.19
C GLU A 33 -10.12 -2.86 -30.23
N GLY A 34 -10.02 -2.18 -29.08
CA GLY A 34 -10.57 -0.84 -28.89
C GLY A 34 -12.08 -0.79 -28.70
N ALA A 35 -12.69 -1.85 -28.17
CA ALA A 35 -14.08 -1.86 -27.76
C ALA A 35 -14.38 -0.76 -26.73
N PHE A 36 -13.43 -0.47 -25.84
CA PHE A 36 -13.57 0.59 -24.85
C PHE A 36 -12.95 1.90 -25.34
N VAL A 37 -11.70 1.85 -25.81
CA VAL A 37 -11.01 3.01 -26.38
C VAL A 37 -10.28 2.59 -27.65
N GLY A 38 -10.80 3.01 -28.80
CA GLY A 38 -10.21 2.71 -30.10
C GLY A 38 -9.18 3.75 -30.55
N TYR A 39 -8.38 3.40 -31.56
CA TYR A 39 -7.69 4.43 -32.34
C TYR A 39 -8.70 5.30 -33.05
N SER A 40 -8.42 6.61 -33.15
CA SER A 40 -9.33 7.49 -33.88
C SER A 40 -9.45 7.08 -35.35
N LYS A 41 -10.69 6.87 -35.82
CA LYS A 41 -11.03 6.44 -37.19
C LYS A 41 -11.52 7.60 -38.06
N GLY A 42 -11.26 8.84 -37.65
CA GLY A 42 -11.67 10.04 -38.39
C GLY A 42 -11.05 10.14 -39.79
N LYS A 43 -11.59 11.03 -40.63
CA LYS A 43 -11.01 11.35 -41.94
C LYS A 43 -9.56 11.82 -41.79
N ASP A 44 -8.70 11.53 -42.76
CA ASP A 44 -7.26 11.86 -42.71
C ASP A 44 -6.97 13.33 -42.36
N SER A 45 -7.79 14.26 -42.84
CA SER A 45 -7.66 15.69 -42.53
C SER A 45 -7.86 16.00 -41.06
N PHE A 46 -8.74 15.28 -40.37
CA PHE A 46 -8.95 15.41 -38.93
C PHE A 46 -7.79 14.78 -38.15
N LEU A 47 -7.34 13.59 -38.57
CA LEU A 47 -6.23 12.87 -37.92
C LEU A 47 -4.91 13.66 -37.95
N ALA A 48 -4.72 14.52 -38.96
CA ALA A 48 -3.57 15.41 -39.08
C ALA A 48 -3.68 16.71 -38.25
N LYS A 49 -4.88 17.06 -37.76
CA LYS A 49 -5.09 18.25 -36.92
C LYS A 49 -4.39 18.08 -35.57
N LYS A 50 -3.85 19.17 -35.02
CA LYS A 50 -3.35 19.20 -33.63
C LYS A 50 -4.52 19.29 -32.65
N CYS A 51 -4.42 18.56 -31.55
CA CYS A 51 -5.37 18.63 -30.44
C CYS A 51 -5.21 19.95 -29.68
N ASP A 52 -6.32 20.61 -29.39
CA ASP A 52 -6.32 21.90 -28.70
C ASP A 52 -5.91 21.78 -27.22
N LYS A 53 -6.01 20.58 -26.63
CA LYS A 53 -5.63 20.31 -25.23
C LYS A 53 -4.15 19.99 -25.06
N CYS A 54 -3.63 19.02 -25.82
CA CYS A 54 -2.26 18.52 -25.64
C CYS A 54 -1.29 18.91 -26.76
N GLY A 55 -1.76 19.51 -27.84
CA GLY A 55 -0.94 19.90 -29.01
C GLY A 55 -0.49 18.75 -29.92
N ALA A 56 -0.66 17.48 -29.51
CA ALA A 56 -0.32 16.32 -30.33
C ALA A 56 -1.33 16.12 -31.47
N VAL A 57 -0.94 15.42 -32.54
CA VAL A 57 -1.83 15.14 -33.67
C VAL A 57 -2.98 14.20 -33.27
N MET A 58 -4.18 14.40 -33.81
CA MET A 58 -5.37 13.61 -33.44
C MET A 58 -5.19 12.11 -33.70
N ARG A 59 -4.32 11.70 -34.63
CA ARG A 59 -3.98 10.28 -34.88
C ARG A 59 -3.48 9.52 -33.64
N VAL A 60 -2.87 10.20 -32.66
CA VAL A 60 -2.36 9.54 -31.45
C VAL A 60 -3.36 9.52 -30.29
N HIS A 61 -4.55 10.08 -30.49
CA HIS A 61 -5.60 10.12 -29.48
C HIS A 61 -6.44 8.86 -29.51
N GLY A 62 -6.93 8.50 -28.33
CA GLY A 62 -7.96 7.47 -28.18
C GLY A 62 -9.31 8.04 -28.55
N GLU A 63 -10.20 7.15 -28.99
CA GLU A 63 -11.57 7.44 -29.35
C GLU A 63 -12.48 6.52 -28.52
N ILE A 64 -13.24 7.12 -27.60
CA ILE A 64 -14.24 6.39 -26.81
C ILE A 64 -15.56 6.55 -27.54
N ASN A 65 -16.02 5.45 -28.14
CA ASN A 65 -17.31 5.41 -28.81
C ASN A 65 -18.33 4.79 -27.84
N ARG A 66 -18.88 5.61 -26.95
CA ARG A 66 -19.99 5.16 -26.11
C ARG A 66 -21.25 5.20 -26.97
N LEU A 67 -21.71 4.04 -27.39
CA LEU A 67 -23.10 3.84 -27.83
C LEU A 67 -24.00 4.11 -26.62
N GLY A 68 -24.33 5.39 -26.38
CA GLY A 68 -25.13 5.78 -25.22
C GLY A 68 -26.59 5.32 -25.37
N GLU A 69 -27.14 4.73 -24.29
CA GLU A 69 -28.57 4.49 -24.05
C GLU A 69 -29.42 5.78 -24.05
N ILE A 70 -28.78 6.96 -24.04
CA ILE A 70 -29.43 8.28 -23.93
C ILE A 70 -29.06 9.15 -25.14
N GLY A 71 -29.35 8.69 -26.37
CA GLY A 71 -29.56 9.53 -27.57
C GLY A 71 -28.45 10.47 -28.07
N TYR A 72 -27.32 10.63 -27.36
CA TYR A 72 -26.19 11.45 -27.78
C TYR A 72 -25.04 10.56 -28.23
N SER A 73 -24.91 10.38 -29.54
CA SER A 73 -23.74 9.80 -30.20
C SER A 73 -22.60 10.83 -30.23
N GLY A 74 -21.98 11.08 -29.08
CA GLY A 74 -20.75 11.87 -28.97
C GLY A 74 -19.53 10.97 -29.08
N ILE A 75 -18.60 11.28 -29.98
CA ILE A 75 -17.26 10.69 -29.98
C ILE A 75 -16.39 11.47 -28.99
N TRP A 76 -15.85 10.80 -27.98
CA TRP A 76 -14.97 11.42 -26.98
C TRP A 76 -13.51 11.09 -27.32
N TYR A 77 -12.63 12.08 -27.23
CA TYR A 77 -11.21 11.90 -27.53
C TYR A 77 -10.37 11.91 -26.25
N VAL A 78 -9.49 10.91 -26.12
CA VAL A 78 -8.58 10.75 -24.99
C VAL A 78 -7.17 11.20 -25.40
N CYS A 79 -6.61 12.16 -24.69
CA CYS A 79 -5.24 12.62 -24.94
C CYS A 79 -4.22 11.55 -24.54
N PRO A 80 -3.07 11.45 -25.23
CA PRO A 80 -1.98 10.58 -24.80
C PRO A 80 -1.57 10.88 -23.35
N GLY A 81 -1.56 9.86 -22.50
CA GLY A 81 -1.17 9.96 -21.10
C GLY A 81 -2.27 10.42 -20.14
N SER A 82 -3.46 10.78 -20.65
CA SER A 82 -4.67 10.98 -19.84
C SER A 82 -5.14 9.67 -19.19
N TRP A 83 -5.98 9.78 -18.19
CA TRP A 83 -6.60 8.66 -17.50
C TRP A 83 -8.05 8.48 -17.93
N VAL A 84 -8.45 7.23 -18.10
CA VAL A 84 -9.82 6.80 -18.29
C VAL A 84 -10.26 6.17 -16.98
N LEU A 85 -11.26 6.78 -16.36
CA LEU A 85 -11.82 6.38 -15.07
C LEU A 85 -13.07 5.54 -15.34
N THR A 86 -13.21 4.46 -14.58
CA THR A 86 -14.42 3.63 -14.59
C THR A 86 -14.91 3.52 -13.14
N PRO A 87 -15.70 4.49 -12.66
CA PRO A 87 -16.31 4.39 -11.35
C PRO A 87 -17.33 3.23 -11.29
N PRO A 88 -17.79 2.85 -10.09
CA PRO A 88 -18.70 1.71 -9.91
C PRO A 88 -20.08 1.84 -10.60
N ASP A 89 -20.43 3.03 -11.06
CA ASP A 89 -21.67 3.31 -11.81
C ASP A 89 -21.54 3.09 -13.33
N ASP A 90 -20.43 2.47 -13.74
CA ASP A 90 -20.04 2.22 -15.14
C ASP A 90 -19.92 3.49 -16.00
N THR A 91 -19.91 4.69 -15.40
CA THR A 91 -19.63 5.92 -16.14
C THR A 91 -18.18 5.96 -16.59
N ILE A 92 -17.91 6.73 -17.64
CA ILE A 92 -16.55 6.91 -18.15
C ILE A 92 -16.21 8.37 -18.01
N GLU A 93 -15.17 8.65 -17.24
CA GLU A 93 -14.61 9.99 -17.12
C GLU A 93 -13.19 10.01 -17.69
N ILE A 94 -12.83 11.13 -18.33
CA ILE A 94 -11.49 11.33 -18.88
C ILE A 94 -10.85 12.48 -18.12
N MET A 95 -9.68 12.22 -17.54
CA MET A 95 -8.95 13.20 -16.74
C MET A 95 -7.54 13.40 -17.29
N SER A 96 -7.00 14.62 -17.20
CA SER A 96 -5.60 14.83 -17.54
C SER A 96 -4.68 14.14 -16.52
N HIS A 97 -3.43 13.87 -16.92
CA HIS A 97 -2.45 13.28 -16.00
C HIS A 97 -2.25 14.12 -14.74
N VAL A 98 -2.21 15.45 -14.89
CA VAL A 98 -1.97 16.40 -13.80
C VAL A 98 -3.13 16.35 -12.81
N GLU A 99 -4.36 16.57 -13.28
CA GLU A 99 -5.57 16.53 -12.45
C GLU A 99 -5.70 15.18 -11.72
N PHE A 100 -5.43 14.07 -12.42
CA PHE A 100 -5.51 12.75 -11.83
C PHE A 100 -4.49 12.54 -10.71
N SER A 101 -3.23 12.94 -10.94
CA SER A 101 -2.16 12.79 -9.95
C SER A 101 -2.34 13.65 -8.69
N GLU A 102 -3.08 14.75 -8.78
CA GLU A 102 -3.39 15.60 -7.63
C GLU A 102 -4.56 15.05 -6.81
N MET A 103 -5.48 14.34 -7.45
CA MET A 103 -6.73 13.89 -6.83
C MET A 103 -6.69 12.45 -6.32
N TYR A 104 -5.91 11.58 -6.97
CA TYR A 104 -5.97 10.14 -6.73
C TYR A 104 -4.65 9.60 -6.18
N GLU A 105 -4.78 8.71 -5.19
CA GLU A 105 -3.68 7.89 -4.69
C GLU A 105 -3.85 6.43 -5.16
N GLU A 106 -2.74 5.77 -5.51
CA GLU A 106 -2.77 4.36 -5.91
C GLU A 106 -2.95 3.48 -4.66
N VAL A 107 -3.84 2.51 -4.75
CA VAL A 107 -4.16 1.60 -3.64
C VAL A 107 -4.10 0.13 -4.07
N ASP A 108 -3.87 -0.75 -3.10
CA ASP A 108 -3.94 -2.19 -3.31
C ASP A 108 -5.40 -2.69 -3.40
N ASP A 109 -5.58 -3.99 -3.59
CA ASP A 109 -6.91 -4.62 -3.65
C ASP A 109 -7.76 -4.46 -2.38
N ARG A 110 -7.13 -4.07 -1.26
CA ARG A 110 -7.78 -3.85 0.03
C ARG A 110 -8.03 -2.36 0.31
N GLY A 111 -7.65 -1.48 -0.61
CA GLY A 111 -7.75 -0.03 -0.45
C GLY A 111 -6.68 0.58 0.45
N ALA A 112 -5.63 -0.17 0.77
CA ALA A 112 -4.46 0.38 1.46
C ALA A 112 -3.57 1.12 0.45
N PRO A 113 -3.03 2.29 0.80
CA PRO A 113 -2.11 3.01 -0.08
C PRO A 113 -0.92 2.12 -0.44
N LEU A 114 -0.57 2.07 -1.73
CA LEU A 114 0.62 1.37 -2.19
C LEU A 114 1.85 2.15 -1.71
N ILE A 115 2.44 1.66 -0.62
CA ILE A 115 3.69 2.21 -0.09
C ILE A 115 4.73 2.08 -1.19
N THR A 116 5.26 3.22 -1.63
CA THR A 116 6.27 3.24 -2.69
C THR A 116 7.52 2.48 -2.23
N GLU A 117 8.29 1.91 -3.16
CA GLU A 117 9.55 1.25 -2.80
C GLU A 117 10.48 2.20 -2.02
N GLN A 118 10.43 3.50 -2.32
CA GLN A 118 11.17 4.52 -1.60
C GLN A 118 10.69 4.72 -0.15
N GLU A 119 9.38 4.70 0.09
CA GLU A 119 8.82 4.74 1.44
C GLU A 119 9.09 3.45 2.20
N MET A 120 9.01 2.30 1.55
CA MET A 120 9.44 1.03 2.14
C MET A 120 10.91 1.09 2.54
N ARG A 121 11.79 1.62 1.67
CA ARG A 121 13.22 1.81 1.98
C ARG A 121 13.43 2.78 3.14
N LYS A 122 12.65 3.85 3.26
CA LYS A 122 12.70 4.76 4.43
C LYS A 122 12.26 4.04 5.70
N PHE A 123 11.23 3.21 5.61
CA PHE A 123 10.74 2.41 6.74
C PHE A 123 11.78 1.37 7.17
N THR A 124 12.34 0.60 6.23
CA THR A 124 13.38 -0.39 6.54
C THR A 124 14.63 0.29 7.05
N ALA A 125 15.06 1.41 6.47
CA ALA A 125 16.19 2.18 6.98
C ALA A 125 15.96 2.73 8.39
N ALA A 126 14.72 3.09 8.77
CA ALA A 126 14.39 3.51 10.13
C ALA A 126 14.40 2.34 11.14
N VAL A 127 14.02 1.13 10.70
CA VAL A 127 14.02 -0.08 11.53
C VAL A 127 15.43 -0.67 11.66
N GLU A 128 16.19 -0.67 10.57
CA GLU A 128 17.57 -1.19 10.48
C GLU A 128 18.62 -0.17 10.89
N ALA A 129 18.25 1.10 11.11
CA ALA A 129 19.14 2.06 11.73
C ALA A 129 19.65 1.43 13.02
N PRO A 130 20.96 1.09 13.10
CA PRO A 130 21.48 0.47 14.30
C PRO A 130 21.19 1.45 15.42
N LYS A 131 20.38 1.03 16.41
CA LYS A 131 20.28 1.73 17.68
C LYS A 131 21.72 1.83 18.15
N ASN A 132 22.33 3.00 18.00
CA ASN A 132 23.71 3.17 18.34
C ASN A 132 23.76 3.07 19.86
N PRO A 133 24.28 1.97 20.42
CA PRO A 133 24.25 1.76 21.86
C PRO A 133 25.12 2.80 22.59
N TYR A 134 25.91 3.60 21.87
CA TYR A 134 26.76 4.64 22.43
C TYR A 134 26.14 6.04 22.46
N THR A 135 25.06 6.33 21.72
CA THR A 135 24.40 7.66 21.77
C THR A 135 23.05 7.62 22.48
N ASP A 136 22.37 6.48 22.43
CA ASP A 136 21.16 6.23 23.21
C ASP A 136 21.54 5.40 24.45
N GLY A 137 22.38 5.99 25.31
CA GLY A 137 22.60 5.42 26.63
C GLY A 137 21.26 5.23 27.35
N PRO A 138 21.17 4.29 28.31
CA PRO A 138 19.97 4.13 29.12
C PRO A 138 19.54 5.51 29.65
N PRO A 139 18.24 5.82 29.67
CA PRO A 139 17.76 7.12 30.17
C PRO A 139 18.45 7.43 31.51
N PRO A 140 18.81 8.68 31.80
CA PRO A 140 19.63 9.03 32.97
C PRO A 140 19.06 8.53 34.31
N GLU A 141 17.78 8.16 34.33
CA GLU A 141 17.05 7.52 35.42
C GLU A 141 17.50 6.08 35.72
N GLN A 142 18.16 5.40 34.78
CA GLN A 142 18.66 4.02 34.86
C GLN A 142 20.19 3.92 34.97
N GLN A 143 20.89 5.06 35.05
CA GLN A 143 22.33 5.09 35.26
C GLN A 143 22.65 5.35 36.73
N CYS A 144 23.62 4.62 37.28
CA CYS A 144 24.11 4.93 38.61
C CYS A 144 24.67 6.38 38.64
N PRO A 145 24.17 7.28 39.51
CA PRO A 145 24.57 8.69 39.51
C PRO A 145 26.03 8.92 39.88
N THR A 146 26.70 7.90 40.43
CA THR A 146 28.12 7.99 40.86
C THR A 146 29.08 7.43 39.80
N CYS A 147 28.71 6.38 39.06
CA CYS A 147 29.63 5.70 38.15
C CYS A 147 29.13 5.55 36.70
N ARG A 148 27.89 5.98 36.39
CA ARG A 148 27.25 5.90 35.07
C ARG A 148 27.18 4.51 34.42
N PHE A 149 27.39 3.44 35.19
CA PHE A 149 27.20 2.08 34.72
C PHE A 149 25.71 1.72 34.64
N ASP A 150 25.41 0.85 33.68
CA ASP A 150 24.09 0.29 33.44
C ASP A 150 23.67 -0.64 34.59
N ILE A 151 22.42 -0.53 35.04
CA ILE A 151 21.90 -1.29 36.19
C ILE A 151 21.82 -2.79 35.89
N GLU A 152 21.73 -3.20 34.63
CA GLU A 152 21.73 -4.62 34.26
C GLU A 152 23.13 -5.27 34.30
N GLU A 153 24.22 -4.47 34.32
CA GLU A 153 25.59 -4.96 34.55
C GLU A 153 26.03 -4.83 36.03
N LEU A 154 25.14 -4.45 36.95
CA LEU A 154 25.49 -4.38 38.38
C LEU A 154 25.95 -5.72 38.95
N ASP A 155 25.57 -6.84 38.34
CA ASP A 155 26.01 -8.18 38.76
C ASP A 155 27.51 -8.40 38.51
N VAL A 156 28.12 -7.69 37.55
CA VAL A 156 29.58 -7.65 37.34
C VAL A 156 30.25 -6.77 38.39
N CYS A 157 29.64 -5.64 38.75
CA CYS A 157 30.12 -4.77 39.82
C CYS A 157 30.06 -5.45 41.20
N MET A 158 29.04 -6.30 41.44
CA MET A 158 28.90 -7.07 42.68
C MET A 158 29.82 -8.29 42.75
N LYS A 159 30.18 -8.91 41.61
CA LYS A 159 31.04 -10.10 41.58
C LYS A 159 32.53 -9.77 41.57
N ASP A 160 32.94 -8.60 41.05
CA ASP A 160 34.36 -8.22 41.05
C ASP A 160 34.76 -7.51 42.35
N ARG A 161 34.83 -8.28 43.44
CA ARG A 161 35.47 -7.89 44.72
C ARG A 161 36.98 -7.60 44.60
N ARG A 162 37.53 -7.49 43.40
CA ARG A 162 38.98 -7.39 43.12
C ARG A 162 39.56 -5.98 43.14
N ARG A 163 38.79 -4.97 43.54
CA ARG A 163 39.32 -3.63 43.89
C ARG A 163 38.96 -3.22 45.31
N ILE A 164 39.18 -4.11 46.27
CA ILE A 164 39.30 -3.73 47.67
C ILE A 164 40.80 -3.71 47.99
N GLN A 165 41.41 -2.51 47.99
CA GLN A 165 42.73 -2.36 48.58
C GLN A 165 42.60 -2.42 50.10
N ARG A 166 43.31 -3.39 50.72
CA ARG A 166 43.51 -3.44 52.17
C ARG A 166 44.73 -2.58 52.50
N ASN A 167 44.69 -1.83 53.60
CA ASN A 167 45.93 -1.28 54.17
C ASN A 167 46.74 -2.39 54.86
N GLU A 168 47.98 -2.07 55.25
CA GLU A 168 48.92 -3.01 55.90
C GLU A 168 48.38 -3.65 57.19
N ALA A 169 47.31 -3.10 57.79
CA ALA A 169 46.65 -3.61 58.98
C ALA A 169 45.41 -4.50 58.70
N GLY A 170 45.09 -4.78 57.42
CA GLY A 170 44.03 -5.73 57.05
C GLY A 170 42.59 -5.24 57.27
N LYS A 171 42.35 -3.95 57.54
CA LYS A 171 41.01 -3.41 57.78
C LYS A 171 40.35 -2.94 56.48
N LEU A 172 39.13 -3.40 56.23
CA LEU A 172 38.27 -3.00 55.10
C LEU A 172 37.82 -1.55 55.26
N PHE A 173 38.05 -0.70 54.26
CA PHE A 173 37.29 0.55 54.15
C PHE A 173 35.86 0.22 53.70
N LYS A 174 34.89 0.75 54.46
CA LYS A 174 33.51 0.94 54.00
C LYS A 174 33.60 1.69 52.67
N ALA A 175 32.90 1.26 51.62
CA ALA A 175 32.79 2.00 50.38
C ALA A 175 32.13 3.35 50.71
N VAL A 176 32.94 4.39 50.87
CA VAL A 176 32.47 5.74 51.13
C VAL A 176 31.98 6.28 49.79
N ASN A 177 30.71 6.67 49.74
CA ASN A 177 30.02 7.40 48.67
C ASN A 177 29.37 6.61 47.53
N CYS A 178 28.54 5.60 47.84
CA CYS A 178 27.37 5.32 47.00
C CYS A 178 26.10 5.64 47.82
N PRO A 179 25.47 6.82 47.63
CA PRO A 179 24.33 7.26 48.45
C PRO A 179 23.04 6.46 48.22
N PHE A 180 23.03 5.51 47.28
CA PHE A 180 21.85 4.71 46.94
C PHE A 180 21.62 3.50 47.88
N TRP A 181 22.56 3.22 48.78
CA TRP A 181 22.52 2.02 49.63
C TRP A 181 21.92 2.21 51.03
N GLU A 182 21.38 3.39 51.34
CA GLU A 182 20.67 3.61 52.62
C GLU A 182 19.15 3.37 52.57
N PHE A 183 18.57 3.05 51.41
CA PHE A 183 17.16 2.69 51.32
C PHE A 183 16.97 1.19 51.12
N GLY A 184 16.94 0.46 52.24
CA GLY A 184 16.33 -0.86 52.33
C GLY A 184 14.82 -0.77 52.13
N LYS A 185 14.38 -0.61 50.87
CA LYS A 185 13.01 -0.91 50.47
C LYS A 185 13.03 -2.27 49.77
N GLU A 186 12.36 -3.23 50.38
CA GLU A 186 12.00 -4.49 49.74
C GLU A 186 11.34 -4.20 48.40
N LEU A 187 11.95 -4.64 47.30
CA LEU A 187 11.30 -4.60 45.99
C LEU A 187 10.14 -5.60 46.03
N PRO A 188 8.92 -5.21 45.63
CA PRO A 188 7.80 -6.12 45.56
C PRO A 188 8.11 -7.23 44.56
N MET A 189 7.92 -8.48 44.97
CA MET A 189 7.99 -9.63 44.07
C MET A 189 7.02 -9.42 42.92
N VAL A 190 7.55 -9.33 41.70
CA VAL A 190 6.74 -9.28 40.49
C VAL A 190 6.13 -10.67 40.30
N GLU A 191 4.82 -10.76 40.45
CA GLU A 191 4.05 -11.98 40.24
C GLU A 191 4.05 -12.29 38.73
N VAL A 192 4.70 -13.40 38.35
CA VAL A 192 4.80 -13.85 36.96
C VAL A 192 3.42 -14.34 36.52
N LEU A 193 2.75 -13.58 35.66
CA LEU A 193 1.49 -14.01 35.05
C LEU A 193 1.73 -15.19 34.11
N PRO A 194 0.87 -16.23 34.15
CA PRO A 194 1.02 -17.40 33.27
C PRO A 194 0.75 -17.04 31.82
N GLU A 195 1.54 -17.63 30.92
CA GLU A 195 1.43 -17.40 29.48
C GLU A 195 0.05 -17.79 28.92
N PRO A 196 -0.50 -17.01 27.97
CA PRO A 196 -1.78 -17.29 27.34
C PRO A 196 -1.70 -18.55 26.47
N LYS A 197 -2.59 -19.50 26.72
CA LYS A 197 -2.71 -20.74 25.93
C LYS A 197 -3.22 -20.42 24.53
N GLU A 198 -2.48 -20.89 23.52
CA GLU A 198 -2.86 -20.73 22.11
C GLU A 198 -4.21 -21.39 21.78
N PRO A 199 -5.06 -20.74 20.96
CA PRO A 199 -6.33 -21.30 20.54
C PRO A 199 -6.13 -22.44 19.54
N LYS A 200 -6.73 -23.59 19.85
CA LYS A 200 -6.75 -24.77 18.97
C LYS A 200 -7.49 -24.45 17.67
N ARG A 201 -6.80 -24.54 16.53
CA ARG A 201 -7.37 -24.43 15.19
C ARG A 201 -8.43 -25.52 14.98
N SER A 202 -9.67 -25.12 14.70
CA SER A 202 -10.73 -26.02 14.29
C SER A 202 -10.49 -26.51 12.86
N VAL A 203 -10.49 -27.83 12.70
CA VAL A 203 -10.34 -28.53 11.43
C VAL A 203 -11.71 -28.67 10.77
N GLY A 204 -11.81 -28.15 9.55
CA GLY A 204 -12.59 -28.79 8.49
C GLY A 204 -14.00 -28.27 8.26
N ASP A 205 -14.16 -27.49 7.19
CA ASP A 205 -15.47 -27.32 6.55
C ASP A 205 -15.36 -27.71 5.08
N LYS A 206 -15.81 -28.93 4.76
CA LYS A 206 -15.81 -29.49 3.40
C LYS A 206 -17.07 -29.00 2.69
N ARG A 207 -16.95 -27.99 1.81
CA ARG A 207 -18.04 -27.59 0.91
C ARG A 207 -18.21 -28.58 -0.25
N PRO A 208 -19.45 -29.03 -0.57
CA PRO A 208 -19.72 -29.89 -1.71
C PRO A 208 -19.69 -29.09 -3.03
N ARG A 209 -19.08 -29.68 -4.06
CA ARG A 209 -19.03 -29.15 -5.43
C ARG A 209 -20.33 -29.48 -6.16
N GLY A 210 -21.25 -28.52 -6.23
CA GLY A 210 -22.43 -28.58 -7.10
C GLY A 210 -22.09 -28.15 -8.53
N ARG A 211 -22.36 -29.01 -9.51
CA ARG A 211 -22.16 -28.77 -10.95
C ARG A 211 -23.46 -28.23 -11.56
N PRO A 212 -23.49 -27.03 -12.16
CA PRO A 212 -24.70 -26.56 -12.85
C PRO A 212 -24.78 -27.19 -14.25
N LYS A 213 -25.86 -27.92 -14.52
CA LYS A 213 -26.31 -28.26 -15.87
C LYS A 213 -27.49 -27.35 -16.20
N GLY A 214 -27.36 -26.53 -17.23
CA GLY A 214 -28.43 -25.67 -17.71
C GLY A 214 -28.15 -25.14 -19.10
N SER A 215 -28.41 -25.96 -20.12
CA SER A 215 -28.44 -25.55 -21.53
C SER A 215 -29.73 -24.75 -21.80
N LYS A 216 -29.62 -23.43 -21.97
CA LYS A 216 -30.72 -22.60 -22.47
C LYS A 216 -30.75 -22.68 -24.00
N LYS A 217 -31.89 -23.12 -24.55
CA LYS A 217 -32.19 -23.09 -25.99
C LYS A 217 -32.43 -21.64 -26.42
N PHE A 218 -31.72 -21.20 -27.46
CA PHE A 218 -31.95 -19.95 -28.16
C PHE A 218 -33.23 -20.08 -29.01
N VAL A 219 -34.21 -19.22 -28.77
CA VAL A 219 -35.39 -19.04 -29.64
C VAL A 219 -35.08 -17.86 -30.54
N SER A 220 -35.15 -18.06 -31.86
CA SER A 220 -34.95 -16.99 -32.84
C SER A 220 -36.18 -16.08 -32.91
N PRO A 221 -36.02 -14.75 -33.07
CA PRO A 221 -37.15 -13.84 -33.22
C PRO A 221 -37.79 -13.94 -34.62
N PRO A 222 -39.10 -13.66 -34.75
CA PRO A 222 -39.82 -13.74 -36.02
C PRO A 222 -39.49 -12.56 -36.95
N GLU A 223 -39.42 -12.87 -38.25
CA GLU A 223 -39.27 -11.91 -39.33
C GLU A 223 -40.45 -10.93 -39.39
N VAL A 224 -40.14 -9.63 -39.35
CA VAL A 224 -41.10 -8.56 -39.61
C VAL A 224 -41.17 -8.35 -41.12
N ASN A 225 -42.26 -8.82 -41.74
CA ASN A 225 -42.63 -8.45 -43.11
C ASN A 225 -43.11 -7.00 -43.12
N GLN A 226 -42.42 -6.14 -43.87
CA GLN A 226 -42.89 -4.80 -44.21
C GLN A 226 -43.77 -4.90 -45.46
N GLY A 227 -45.03 -4.51 -45.32
CA GLY A 227 -45.97 -4.22 -46.40
C GLY A 227 -46.42 -2.77 -46.30
#